data_AF-A0A1E7IY99-F1
#
_entry.id   AF-A0A1E7IY99-F1
#
_cell.length_a   1.000
_cell.length_b   1.000
_cell.length_c   1.000
_cell.angle_alpha   90.00
_cell.angle_beta   90.00
_cell.angle_gamma   90.00
#
_symmetry.space_group_name_H-M   'P 1'
#
loop_
_entity.id
_entity.type
_entity.pdbx_description
1 polymer ?
#
loop_
_entity_poly.entity_id
_entity_poly.type
_entity_poly.pdbx_seq_one_letter_code
_entity_poly.pdbx_strand_id
1 'polypeptide(L)'
;MKEKTKCLTISIFVILLLMSIQGCAATYHGSKHNKDGVQKISGAEIKSRLKEAWPEINSNNIKISDTWYMMPSNNEVWKLVMDSGVNSFVHTYHILDDCNQMFDCDDFALLLHSFVVKERYNQMIEQKLSKEECLPWAFGQVWCKGPTSDNHALNICITKDRGIELIHPQTNVIQQVQRNCSEICFVRM
;
A
#
# COMPACT_ATOMS: atom_id res chain seq x y z
N MET A 1 -75.06 -19.61 2.23
CA MET A 1 -74.38 -18.37 2.68
C MET A 1 -72.89 -18.70 2.76
N LYS A 2 -72.14 -18.50 1.66
CA LYS A 2 -71.22 -17.36 1.44
C LYS A 2 -70.48 -16.95 2.71
N GLU A 3 -69.25 -17.45 2.88
CA GLU A 3 -68.16 -16.65 3.42
C GLU A 3 -66.79 -17.13 2.91
N LYS A 4 -66.35 -16.41 1.88
CA LYS A 4 -64.99 -15.97 1.51
C LYS A 4 -63.81 -16.92 1.78
N THR A 5 -63.45 -17.64 0.71
CA THR A 5 -62.10 -18.10 0.40
C THR A 5 -61.13 -16.89 0.41
N LYS A 6 -60.19 -16.86 1.35
CA LYS A 6 -59.08 -15.90 1.31
C LYS A 6 -57.98 -16.45 0.41
N CYS A 7 -57.83 -15.78 -0.73
CA CYS A 7 -56.71 -15.83 -1.65
C CYS A 7 -55.39 -15.73 -0.86
N LEU A 8 -54.60 -16.80 -0.85
CA LEU A 8 -53.21 -16.73 -0.43
C LEU A 8 -52.45 -16.14 -1.62
N THR A 9 -52.37 -14.80 -1.64
CA THR A 9 -51.53 -14.07 -2.58
C THR A 9 -50.08 -14.38 -2.19
N ILE A 10 -49.49 -15.38 -2.84
CA ILE A 10 -48.06 -15.63 -2.80
C ILE A 10 -47.41 -14.36 -3.37
N SER A 11 -46.98 -13.48 -2.47
CA SER A 11 -46.21 -12.30 -2.83
C SER A 11 -44.94 -12.79 -3.50
N ILE A 12 -44.88 -12.53 -4.81
CA ILE A 12 -43.69 -12.62 -5.65
C ILE A 12 -42.69 -11.60 -5.10
N PHE A 13 -41.97 -11.99 -4.05
CA PHE A 13 -40.83 -11.27 -3.47
C PHE A 13 -39.56 -12.13 -3.55
N VAL A 14 -39.49 -12.99 -4.57
CA VAL A 14 -38.30 -13.82 -4.90
C VAL A 14 -37.78 -13.52 -6.31
N ILE A 15 -38.37 -12.57 -7.03
CA ILE A 15 -37.91 -12.17 -8.36
C ILE A 15 -37.80 -10.64 -8.38
N LEU A 16 -36.80 -10.10 -7.67
CA LEU A 16 -36.18 -8.77 -7.86
C LEU A 16 -35.04 -8.46 -6.86
N LEU A 17 -34.37 -9.49 -6.33
CA LEU A 17 -33.12 -9.33 -5.55
C LEU A 17 -31.91 -9.99 -6.24
N LEU A 18 -31.91 -10.00 -7.58
CA LEU A 18 -30.79 -10.52 -8.40
C LEU A 18 -30.29 -9.53 -9.46
N MET A 19 -30.75 -8.27 -9.45
CA MET A 19 -30.33 -7.27 -10.45
C MET A 19 -30.17 -5.89 -9.79
N SER A 20 -29.27 -5.78 -8.82
CA SER A 20 -28.69 -4.48 -8.43
C SER A 20 -27.24 -4.61 -7.93
N ILE A 21 -26.51 -5.60 -8.45
CA ILE A 21 -25.05 -5.48 -8.61
C ILE A 21 -24.82 -4.74 -9.95
N GLN A 22 -25.31 -3.51 -10.03
CA GLN A 22 -24.64 -2.50 -10.84
C GLN A 22 -23.52 -2.01 -9.91
N GLY A 23 -22.31 -2.55 -10.02
CA GLY A 23 -21.53 -2.29 -11.21
C GLY A 23 -21.29 -0.79 -11.30
N CYS A 24 -20.71 -0.19 -10.25
CA CYS A 24 -19.99 1.06 -10.40
C CYS A 24 -18.79 0.77 -11.29
N ALA A 25 -19.06 0.75 -12.60
CA ALA A 25 -18.07 0.91 -13.63
C ALA A 25 -17.41 2.26 -13.36
N ALA A 26 -16.26 2.22 -12.70
CA ALA A 26 -15.31 3.32 -12.74
C ALA A 26 -15.11 3.63 -14.22
N THR A 27 -15.50 4.83 -14.62
CA THR A 27 -15.18 5.40 -15.92
C THR A 27 -13.67 5.53 -16.00
N TYR A 28 -13.02 4.47 -16.46
CA TYR A 28 -11.64 4.51 -16.92
C TYR A 28 -11.63 5.41 -18.14
N HIS A 29 -11.35 6.69 -17.92
CA HIS A 29 -10.81 7.51 -18.98
C HIS A 29 -9.48 6.87 -19.36
N GLY A 30 -9.47 6.23 -20.54
CA GLY A 30 -8.29 5.66 -21.16
C GLY A 30 -7.24 6.75 -21.38
N SER A 31 -6.41 6.95 -20.36
CA SER A 31 -5.09 7.54 -20.52
C SER A 31 -4.33 6.61 -21.45
N LYS A 32 -3.80 7.17 -22.53
CA LYS A 32 -2.88 6.49 -23.45
C LYS A 32 -1.65 6.04 -22.66
N HIS A 33 -1.71 4.88 -22.02
CA HIS A 33 -0.56 4.30 -21.36
C HIS A 33 0.21 3.43 -22.36
N ASN A 34 1.45 3.87 -22.54
CA ASN A 34 2.53 3.28 -23.29
C ASN A 34 2.59 1.75 -23.11
N LYS A 35 2.75 1.03 -24.22
CA LYS A 35 3.00 -0.42 -24.25
C LYS A 35 4.28 -0.76 -23.47
N ASP A 36 4.14 -1.71 -22.53
CA ASP A 36 5.12 -2.77 -22.20
C ASP A 36 6.59 -2.37 -21.96
N GLY A 37 6.83 -1.22 -21.33
CA GLY A 37 8.15 -0.89 -20.79
C GLY A 37 8.28 -1.32 -19.34
N VAL A 38 9.35 -2.05 -19.00
CA VAL A 38 9.81 -2.25 -17.62
C VAL A 38 9.85 -0.90 -16.92
N GLN A 39 8.96 -0.69 -15.96
CA GLN A 39 8.76 0.60 -15.32
C GLN A 39 9.73 0.75 -14.15
N LYS A 40 10.90 1.32 -14.45
CA LYS A 40 11.90 1.70 -13.45
C LYS A 40 11.88 3.20 -13.17
N ILE A 41 12.34 3.57 -11.98
CA ILE A 41 12.52 4.95 -11.53
C ILE A 41 13.94 5.13 -10.99
N SER A 42 14.57 6.27 -11.27
CA SER A 42 15.90 6.58 -10.75
C SER A 42 15.80 7.12 -9.33
N GLY A 43 16.83 6.90 -8.52
CA GLY A 43 16.91 7.45 -7.16
C GLY A 43 16.83 8.99 -7.12
N ALA A 44 17.38 9.66 -8.14
CA ALA A 44 17.26 11.12 -8.29
C ALA A 44 15.80 11.54 -8.56
N GLU A 45 15.07 10.80 -9.38
CA GLU A 45 13.65 11.06 -9.64
C GLU A 45 12.80 10.80 -8.39
N ILE A 46 13.07 9.71 -7.64
CA ILE A 46 12.43 9.46 -6.35
C ILE A 46 12.61 10.67 -5.44
N LYS A 47 13.84 11.17 -5.28
CA LYS A 47 14.12 12.34 -4.44
C LYS A 47 13.35 13.58 -4.89
N SER A 48 13.24 13.83 -6.19
CA SER A 48 12.41 14.94 -6.73
C SER A 48 10.94 14.76 -6.36
N ARG A 49 10.38 13.58 -6.61
CA ARG A 49 8.96 13.28 -6.30
C ARG A 49 8.64 13.44 -4.82
N LEU A 50 9.51 12.94 -3.94
CA LEU A 50 9.35 13.11 -2.49
C LEU A 50 9.41 14.57 -2.09
N LYS A 51 10.28 15.38 -2.70
CA LYS A 51 10.36 16.82 -2.44
C LYS A 51 9.16 17.59 -3.00
N GLU A 52 8.58 17.15 -4.11
CA GLU A 52 7.34 17.72 -4.67
C GLU A 52 6.13 17.39 -3.78
N ALA A 53 6.05 16.16 -3.27
CA ALA A 53 4.98 15.73 -2.37
C ALA A 53 5.09 16.40 -0.99
N TRP A 54 6.32 16.62 -0.51
CA TRP A 54 6.61 17.27 0.76
C TRP A 54 7.67 18.38 0.59
N PRO A 55 7.26 19.58 0.15
CA PRO A 55 8.19 20.70 -0.12
C PRO A 55 9.06 21.09 1.09
N GLU A 56 8.56 20.89 2.30
CA GLU A 56 9.25 21.28 3.54
C GLU A 56 10.25 20.22 4.04
N ILE A 57 10.25 18.99 3.49
CA ILE A 57 11.17 17.94 3.95
C ILE A 57 12.62 18.37 3.72
N ASN A 58 13.49 18.24 4.73
CA ASN A 58 14.91 18.48 4.52
C ASN A 58 15.47 17.45 3.52
N SER A 59 16.09 17.90 2.43
CA SER A 59 16.64 16.99 1.40
C SER A 59 17.74 16.06 1.90
N ASN A 60 18.34 16.35 3.06
CA ASN A 60 19.29 15.46 3.73
C ASN A 60 18.61 14.31 4.47
N ASN A 61 17.30 14.42 4.74
CA ASN A 61 16.47 13.40 5.38
C ASN A 61 15.81 12.45 4.37
N ILE A 62 16.04 12.65 3.06
CA ILE A 62 15.71 11.68 2.03
C ILE A 62 16.98 10.88 1.72
N LYS A 63 17.03 9.63 2.19
CA LYS A 63 18.12 8.69 1.93
C LYS A 63 17.69 7.70 0.86
N ILE A 64 18.43 7.67 -0.24
CA ILE A 64 18.21 6.77 -1.37
C ILE A 64 19.45 5.89 -1.49
N SER A 65 19.25 4.58 -1.40
CA SER A 65 20.31 3.57 -1.30
C SER A 65 20.81 3.12 -2.67
N ASP A 66 19.91 3.04 -3.65
CA ASP A 66 20.19 2.50 -4.99
C ASP A 66 20.00 3.55 -6.10
N THR A 67 20.63 3.30 -7.24
CA THR A 67 20.53 4.20 -8.41
C THR A 67 19.20 4.04 -9.15
N TRP A 68 18.68 2.81 -9.20
CA TRP A 68 17.48 2.45 -9.95
C TRP A 68 16.63 1.49 -9.16
N TYR A 69 15.31 1.68 -9.28
CA TYR A 69 14.31 0.87 -8.61
C TYR A 69 13.22 0.46 -9.59
N MET A 70 12.63 -0.72 -9.37
CA MET A 70 11.40 -1.13 -10.02
C MET A 70 10.19 -0.51 -9.33
N MET A 71 9.26 0.04 -10.11
CA MET A 71 7.97 0.47 -9.59
C MET A 71 7.00 -0.72 -9.63
N PRO A 72 6.50 -1.24 -8.50
CA PRO A 72 5.45 -2.26 -8.49
C PRO A 72 4.09 -1.64 -8.89
N SER A 73 3.16 -2.46 -9.38
CA SER A 73 1.75 -2.08 -9.49
C SER A 73 1.09 -2.09 -8.11
N ASN A 74 -0.01 -1.36 -7.95
CA ASN A 74 -0.78 -1.32 -6.71
C ASN A 74 -1.26 -2.72 -6.29
N ASN A 75 -1.58 -3.60 -7.26
CA ASN A 75 -1.93 -5.00 -6.98
C ASN A 75 -0.75 -5.81 -6.45
N GLU A 76 0.46 -5.60 -6.99
CA GLU A 76 1.68 -6.24 -6.48
C GLU A 76 2.00 -5.78 -5.05
N VAL A 77 1.85 -4.47 -4.77
CA VAL A 77 2.02 -3.92 -3.42
C VAL A 77 0.99 -4.52 -2.47
N TRP A 78 -0.29 -4.48 -2.82
CA TRP A 78 -1.36 -5.02 -1.98
C TRP A 78 -1.15 -6.50 -1.65
N LYS A 79 -0.85 -7.31 -2.68
CA LYS A 79 -0.58 -8.73 -2.50
C LYS A 79 0.60 -8.96 -1.57
N LEU A 80 1.70 -8.24 -1.78
CA LEU A 80 2.89 -8.36 -0.94
C LEU A 80 2.60 -7.99 0.52
N VAL A 81 1.88 -6.90 0.77
CA VAL A 81 1.55 -6.45 2.13
C VAL A 81 0.73 -7.51 2.85
N MET A 82 -0.27 -8.09 2.19
CA MET A 82 -1.09 -9.16 2.75
C MET A 82 -0.31 -10.46 2.98
N ASP A 83 0.53 -10.85 2.02
CA ASP A 83 1.34 -12.07 2.09
C ASP A 83 2.45 -11.97 3.16
N SER A 84 2.83 -10.75 3.58
CA SER A 84 3.87 -10.53 4.59
C SER A 84 3.52 -11.06 5.98
N GLY A 85 2.24 -11.12 6.32
CA GLY A 85 1.75 -11.49 7.65
C GLY A 85 2.20 -10.56 8.79
N VAL A 86 2.85 -9.42 8.50
CA VAL A 86 3.42 -8.53 9.52
C VAL A 86 2.34 -7.96 10.46
N ASN A 87 1.12 -7.71 9.96
CA ASN A 87 0.03 -7.24 10.82
C ASN A 87 -0.42 -8.27 11.88
N SER A 88 -0.08 -9.56 11.72
CA SER A 88 -0.49 -10.59 12.68
C SER A 88 0.17 -10.43 14.06
N PHE A 89 1.30 -9.72 14.15
CA PHE A 89 1.99 -9.44 15.40
C PHE A 89 1.27 -8.42 16.30
N VAL A 90 0.27 -7.69 15.79
CA VAL A 90 -0.46 -6.67 16.57
C VAL A 90 -1.17 -7.29 17.79
N HIS A 91 -1.72 -8.49 17.66
CA HIS A 91 -2.41 -9.15 18.77
C HIS A 91 -1.47 -9.61 19.90
N THR A 92 -0.18 -9.75 19.63
CA THR A 92 0.82 -10.17 20.62
C THR A 92 1.21 -9.02 21.56
N TYR A 93 0.97 -7.77 21.14
CA TYR A 93 1.38 -6.56 21.84
C TYR A 93 0.48 -6.19 23.02
N HIS A 94 -0.83 -6.47 22.93
CA HIS A 94 -1.80 -6.18 24.00
C HIS A 94 -1.63 -7.00 25.29
N ILE A 95 -0.61 -7.86 25.36
CA ILE A 95 -0.36 -8.74 26.51
C ILE A 95 0.70 -8.14 27.46
N LEU A 96 1.48 -7.14 27.03
CA LEU A 96 2.64 -6.61 27.77
C LEU A 96 2.67 -5.06 27.75
N ASP A 97 1.74 -4.41 28.45
CA ASP A 97 1.59 -2.94 28.51
C ASP A 97 2.85 -2.18 29.01
N ASP A 98 3.77 -2.84 29.71
CA ASP A 98 5.01 -2.22 30.22
C ASP A 98 6.15 -2.16 29.18
N CYS A 99 5.99 -2.78 28.01
CA CYS A 99 7.03 -2.90 26.97
C CYS A 99 6.67 -2.19 25.66
N ASN A 100 5.95 -1.07 25.73
CA ASN A 100 5.38 -0.33 24.59
C ASN A 100 6.39 0.23 23.54
N GLN A 101 7.69 -0.06 23.64
CA GLN A 101 8.73 0.30 22.66
C GLN A 101 9.55 -0.90 22.18
N MET A 102 9.26 -2.11 22.67
CA MET A 102 9.99 -3.30 22.23
C MET A 102 9.54 -3.79 20.85
N PHE A 103 8.31 -3.43 20.48
CA PHE A 103 7.69 -3.87 19.23
C PHE A 103 6.58 -2.92 18.79
N ASP A 104 6.95 -1.71 18.36
CA ASP A 104 6.00 -0.67 17.96
C ASP A 104 6.17 -0.24 16.48
N CYS A 105 5.69 0.94 16.11
CA CYS A 105 5.45 1.29 14.71
C CYS A 105 6.68 1.14 13.79
N ASP A 106 7.88 1.40 14.30
CA ASP A 106 9.14 1.30 13.56
C ASP A 106 9.57 -0.14 13.34
N ASP A 107 9.37 -1.04 14.32
CA ASP A 107 9.59 -2.47 14.16
C ASP A 107 8.70 -3.08 13.07
N PHE A 108 7.41 -2.73 13.06
CA PHE A 108 6.50 -3.18 11.99
C PHE A 108 6.95 -2.65 10.61
N ALA A 109 7.36 -1.39 10.52
CA ALA A 109 7.85 -0.80 9.27
C ALA A 109 9.17 -1.44 8.80
N LEU A 110 10.04 -1.79 9.74
CA LEU A 110 11.30 -2.50 9.49
C LEU A 110 11.07 -3.92 9.00
N LEU A 111 10.17 -4.66 9.63
CA LEU A 111 9.84 -6.03 9.25
C LEU A 111 9.21 -6.09 7.85
N LEU A 112 8.25 -5.22 7.53
CA LEU A 112 7.64 -5.20 6.20
C LEU A 112 8.67 -4.86 5.12
N HIS A 113 9.54 -3.87 5.36
CA HIS A 113 10.62 -3.55 4.42
C HIS A 113 11.58 -4.74 4.25
N SER A 114 11.97 -5.40 5.33
CA SER A 114 12.84 -6.58 5.28
C SER A 114 12.20 -7.73 4.50
N PHE A 115 10.89 -7.93 4.66
CA PHE A 115 10.12 -8.91 3.88
C PHE A 115 10.15 -8.59 2.38
N VAL A 116 9.89 -7.33 1.98
CA VAL A 116 9.94 -6.90 0.58
C VAL A 116 11.30 -7.20 -0.05
N VAL A 117 12.38 -6.81 0.64
CA VAL A 117 13.76 -7.00 0.16
C VAL A 117 14.06 -8.48 -0.03
N LYS A 118 13.69 -9.31 0.97
CA LYS A 118 13.88 -10.76 0.91
C LYS A 118 13.08 -11.40 -0.22
N GLU A 119 11.81 -11.05 -0.35
CA GLU A 119 10.93 -11.61 -1.38
C GLU A 119 11.42 -11.24 -2.78
N ARG A 120 11.85 -10.00 -2.98
CA ARG A 120 12.42 -9.56 -4.26
C ARG A 120 13.71 -10.31 -4.59
N TYR A 121 14.59 -10.50 -3.60
CA TYR A 121 15.81 -11.29 -3.77
C TYR A 121 15.51 -12.76 -4.09
N ASN A 122 14.52 -13.35 -3.43
CA ASN A 122 14.06 -14.72 -3.70
C ASN A 122 13.59 -14.88 -5.15
N GLN A 123 12.76 -13.95 -5.65
CA GLN A 123 12.32 -13.97 -7.04
C GLN A 123 13.50 -13.90 -8.03
N MET A 124 14.55 -13.13 -7.70
CA MET A 124 15.76 -13.06 -8.52
C MET A 124 16.52 -14.40 -8.55
N ILE A 125 16.79 -15.01 -7.39
CA ILE A 125 17.55 -16.28 -7.33
C ILE A 125 16.77 -17.46 -7.92
N GLU A 126 15.43 -17.43 -7.83
CA GLU A 126 14.53 -18.42 -8.43
C GLU A 126 14.28 -18.18 -9.92
N GLN A 127 14.95 -17.18 -10.53
CA GLN A 127 14.84 -16.84 -11.95
C GLN A 127 13.41 -16.50 -12.38
N LYS A 128 12.61 -15.96 -11.45
CA LYS A 128 11.25 -15.47 -11.73
C LYS A 128 11.24 -14.06 -12.33
N LEU A 129 12.40 -13.39 -12.37
CA LEU A 129 12.56 -12.03 -12.88
C LEU A 129 13.34 -12.03 -14.19
N SER A 130 12.94 -11.16 -15.12
CA SER A 130 13.80 -10.85 -16.26
C SER A 130 15.03 -10.06 -15.81
N LYS A 131 16.07 -10.03 -16.64
CA LYS A 131 17.32 -9.31 -16.34
C LYS A 131 17.08 -7.82 -16.06
N GLU A 132 16.13 -7.23 -16.77
CA GLU A 132 15.75 -5.82 -16.64
C GLU A 132 14.99 -5.54 -15.34
N GLU A 133 14.39 -6.57 -14.74
CA GLU A 133 13.65 -6.52 -13.49
C GLU A 133 14.52 -6.84 -12.25
N CYS A 134 15.77 -7.27 -12.42
CA CYS A 134 16.71 -7.55 -11.32
C CYS A 134 17.21 -6.27 -10.62
N LEU A 135 16.27 -5.54 -10.01
CA LEU A 135 16.45 -4.29 -9.28
C LEU A 135 15.57 -4.32 -8.03
N PRO A 136 15.93 -3.57 -6.97
CA PRO A 136 15.08 -3.42 -5.79
C PRO A 136 13.76 -2.75 -6.17
N TRP A 137 12.71 -3.01 -5.41
CA TRP A 137 11.46 -2.24 -5.54
C TRP A 137 11.62 -0.85 -4.96
N ALA A 138 10.93 0.13 -5.55
CA ALA A 138 10.81 1.49 -5.04
C ALA A 138 9.92 1.50 -3.79
N PHE A 139 10.38 0.83 -2.75
CA PHE A 139 9.72 0.60 -1.48
C PHE A 139 10.69 0.95 -0.35
N GLY A 140 10.19 1.56 0.71
CA GLY A 140 11.03 1.97 1.81
C GLY A 140 10.29 2.21 3.11
N GLN A 141 10.93 2.98 3.98
CA GLN A 141 10.42 3.39 5.29
C GLN A 141 10.30 4.91 5.36
N VAL A 142 9.36 5.37 6.16
CA VAL A 142 9.14 6.78 6.42
C VAL A 142 8.87 7.00 7.90
N TRP A 143 9.48 8.05 8.45
CA TRP A 143 9.17 8.57 9.77
C TRP A 143 8.44 9.89 9.60
N CYS A 144 7.29 10.01 10.25
CA CYS A 144 6.39 11.13 10.15
C CYS A 144 5.80 11.49 11.51
N LYS A 145 5.15 12.64 11.60
CA LYS A 145 4.25 12.91 12.73
C LYS A 145 2.89 12.28 12.47
N GLY A 146 2.44 11.49 13.44
CA GLY A 146 1.11 10.90 13.47
C GLY A 146 0.01 11.95 13.72
N PRO A 147 -1.27 11.55 13.61
CA PRO A 147 -2.41 12.46 13.75
C PRO A 147 -2.51 13.14 15.12
N THR A 148 -1.96 12.49 16.15
CA THR A 148 -1.94 12.95 17.55
C THR A 148 -0.66 13.68 17.92
N SER A 149 0.19 14.04 16.95
CA SER A 149 1.53 14.64 17.11
C SER A 149 2.64 13.73 17.64
N ASP A 150 2.36 12.44 17.84
CA ASP A 150 3.37 11.44 18.17
C ASP A 150 4.19 11.07 16.93
N ASN A 151 5.49 10.76 17.10
CA ASN A 151 6.29 10.23 16.01
C ASN A 151 5.74 8.86 15.59
N HIS A 152 5.70 8.61 14.29
CA HIS A 152 5.18 7.37 13.72
C HIS A 152 6.07 6.88 12.59
N ALA A 153 6.10 5.58 12.39
CA ALA A 153 6.81 4.94 11.28
C ALA A 153 5.85 4.15 10.40
N LEU A 154 6.01 4.33 9.09
CA LEU A 154 5.22 3.69 8.04
C LEU A 154 6.15 3.17 6.95
N ASN A 155 5.60 2.45 5.99
CA ASN A 155 6.27 2.17 4.72
C ASN A 155 5.78 3.10 3.62
N ILE A 156 6.63 3.28 2.61
CA ILE A 156 6.35 4.14 1.45
C ILE A 156 6.67 3.37 0.17
N CYS A 157 5.84 3.52 -0.87
CA CYS A 157 6.04 2.89 -2.16
C CYS A 157 5.79 3.87 -3.30
N ILE A 158 6.58 3.79 -4.38
CA ILE A 158 6.31 4.49 -5.64
C ILE A 158 5.85 3.48 -6.68
N THR A 159 4.59 3.59 -7.10
CA THR A 159 3.89 2.62 -7.95
C THR A 159 4.03 2.92 -9.44
N LYS A 160 3.63 1.98 -10.32
CA LYS A 160 3.70 2.11 -11.80
C LYS A 160 2.91 3.30 -12.36
N ASP A 161 1.86 3.74 -11.67
CA ASP A 161 1.15 4.99 -12.00
C ASP A 161 1.93 6.25 -11.59
N ARG A 162 3.13 6.06 -11.02
CA ARG A 162 4.03 7.07 -10.45
C ARG A 162 3.44 7.81 -9.25
N GLY A 163 2.40 7.23 -8.63
CA GLY A 163 1.85 7.63 -7.35
C GLY A 163 2.80 7.28 -6.20
N ILE A 164 2.59 7.96 -5.07
CA ILE A 164 3.25 7.64 -3.80
C ILE A 164 2.18 7.04 -2.90
N GLU A 165 2.43 5.84 -2.38
CA GLU A 165 1.58 5.16 -1.41
C GLU A 165 2.28 5.14 -0.05
N LEU A 166 1.52 5.46 1.00
CA LEU A 166 1.88 5.21 2.39
C LEU A 166 1.18 3.95 2.86
N ILE A 167 1.92 3.09 3.55
CA ILE A 167 1.46 1.76 3.95
C ILE A 167 1.61 1.66 5.45
N HIS A 168 0.51 1.32 6.13
CA HIS A 168 0.46 1.15 7.56
C HIS A 168 0.62 -0.35 7.90
N PRO A 169 1.82 -0.83 8.27
CA PRO A 169 2.12 -2.26 8.36
C PRO A 169 1.34 -2.99 9.47
N GLN A 170 0.89 -2.26 10.49
CA GLN A 170 0.05 -2.82 11.57
C GLN A 170 -1.39 -3.11 11.13
N THR A 171 -1.92 -2.39 10.13
CA THR A 171 -3.33 -2.46 9.73
C THR A 171 -3.52 -2.88 8.27
N ASN A 172 -2.42 -3.02 7.52
CA ASN A 172 -2.38 -3.22 6.07
C ASN A 172 -3.12 -2.12 5.27
N VAL A 173 -3.38 -0.97 5.88
CA VAL A 173 -4.01 0.16 5.20
C VAL A 173 -3.00 0.79 4.26
N ILE A 174 -3.37 0.88 2.98
CA ILE A 174 -2.58 1.53 1.93
C ILE A 174 -3.32 2.79 1.51
N GLN A 175 -2.63 3.93 1.56
CA GLN A 175 -3.19 5.24 1.24
C GLN A 175 -2.33 5.93 0.20
N GLN A 176 -2.96 6.38 -0.88
CA GLN A 176 -2.30 7.24 -1.83
C GLN A 176 -2.10 8.63 -1.21
N VAL A 177 -0.89 9.17 -1.34
CA VAL A 177 -0.55 10.51 -0.85
C VAL A 177 -1.41 11.54 -1.60
N GLN A 178 -2.26 12.22 -0.84
CA GLN A 178 -2.95 13.43 -1.30
C GLN A 178 -2.18 14.68 -0.83
N ARG A 179 -2.43 15.82 -1.49
CA ARG A 179 -1.87 17.11 -1.04
C ARG A 179 -2.28 17.35 0.42
N ASN A 180 -1.32 17.77 1.26
CA ASN A 180 -1.46 18.02 2.71
C ASN A 180 -1.54 16.77 3.62
N CYS A 181 -1.04 15.61 3.19
CA CYS A 181 -0.87 14.46 4.10
C CYS A 181 0.27 14.68 5.12
N SER A 182 0.35 13.81 6.14
CA SER A 182 1.25 13.84 7.31
C SER A 182 2.61 14.50 7.08
N GLU A 183 3.09 15.24 8.09
CA GLU A 183 4.43 15.84 8.08
C GLU A 183 5.49 14.73 8.06
N ILE A 184 6.18 14.58 6.94
CA ILE A 184 7.26 13.60 6.79
C ILE A 184 8.58 14.20 7.27
N CYS A 185 9.19 13.54 8.24
CA CYS A 185 10.45 13.96 8.83
C CYS A 185 11.65 13.29 8.15
N PHE A 186 11.52 12.02 7.75
CA PHE A 186 12.60 11.23 7.17
C PHE A 186 12.08 10.12 6.27
N VAL A 187 12.78 9.86 5.15
CA VAL A 187 12.50 8.76 4.22
C VAL A 187 13.78 8.00 3.94
N ARG A 188 13.70 6.67 3.95
CA ARG A 188 14.75 5.78 3.48
C ARG A 188 14.20 4.81 2.44
N MET A 189 14.81 4.80 1.27
CA MET A 189 14.60 3.82 0.19
C MET A 189 15.94 3.26 -0.27
#